data_AF-A0A0B4DKQ2-F1
#
_entry.id   AF-A0A0B4DKQ2-F1
#
_cell.length_a   1.000
_cell.length_b   1.000
_cell.length_c   1.000
_cell.angle_alpha   90.00
_cell.angle_beta   90.00
_cell.angle_gamma   90.00
#
_symmetry.space_group_name_H-M   'P 1'
#
loop_
_entity.id
_entity.type
_entity.pdbx_description
1 polymer ?
#
loop_
_entity_poly.entity_id
_entity_poly.type
_entity_poly.pdbx_seq_one_letter_code
_entity_poly.pdbx_strand_id
1 'polypeptide(L)'
;MRHMTKKNKIAAVAASAALVAVGGGAAYAYWSTTGSGNGSAVASSTTSPVTINVTVDPGVAPGTPKTITYTAANPNANNTQVTLANPVVTTSDAGCLPGWFSATVPGGPTNVPANATTTPLGTGTLTLNDDPAVKQDACKGATITVTVGSN
;
A
#
# COMPACT_ATOMS: atom_id res chain seq x y z
N MET A 1 35.88 5.55 81.51
CA MET A 1 35.54 4.61 80.42
C MET A 1 35.51 3.20 81.00
N ARG A 2 34.36 2.52 81.00
CA ARG A 2 34.18 1.24 81.69
C ARG A 2 34.89 0.13 80.89
N HIS A 3 35.92 -0.48 81.48
CA HIS A 3 36.70 -1.54 80.84
C HIS A 3 35.84 -2.76 80.56
N MET A 4 35.66 -3.08 79.28
CA MET A 4 34.94 -4.28 78.85
C MET A 4 35.77 -5.53 79.17
N THR A 5 35.16 -6.43 79.94
CA THR A 5 35.74 -7.74 80.30
C THR A 5 35.89 -8.60 79.04
N LYS A 6 36.85 -9.53 79.03
CA LYS A 6 37.18 -10.37 77.85
C LYS A 6 35.94 -11.09 77.26
N LYS A 7 34.98 -11.45 78.12
CA LYS A 7 33.70 -12.07 77.71
C LYS A 7 32.82 -11.15 76.86
N ASN A 8 32.80 -9.85 77.16
CA ASN A 8 32.00 -8.86 76.42
C ASN A 8 32.61 -8.53 75.04
N LYS A 9 33.93 -8.65 74.89
CA LYS A 9 34.60 -8.49 73.59
C LYS A 9 34.28 -9.64 72.64
N ILE A 10 34.21 -10.87 73.16
CA ILE A 10 33.84 -12.06 72.38
C ILE A 10 32.37 -11.97 71.96
N ALA A 11 31.49 -11.53 72.86
CA ALA A 11 30.07 -11.32 72.54
C ALA A 11 29.87 -10.24 71.46
N ALA A 12 30.63 -9.14 71.51
CA ALA A 12 30.59 -8.09 70.49
C ALA A 12 31.07 -8.60 69.12
N VAL A 13 32.17 -9.37 69.08
CA VAL A 13 32.69 -9.98 67.84
C VAL A 13 31.71 -11.00 67.28
N ALA A 14 31.12 -11.84 68.13
CA ALA A 14 30.10 -12.81 67.73
C ALA A 14 28.82 -12.13 67.21
N ALA A 15 28.39 -11.02 67.83
CA ALA A 15 27.25 -10.24 67.37
C ALA A 15 27.53 -9.54 66.04
N SER A 16 28.73 -8.99 65.83
CA SER A 16 29.12 -8.40 64.54
C SER A 16 29.33 -9.45 63.45
N ALA A 17 29.85 -10.63 63.78
CA ALA A 17 29.95 -11.74 62.84
C ALA A 17 28.58 -12.31 62.47
N ALA A 18 27.64 -12.37 63.42
CA ALA A 18 26.24 -12.73 63.15
C ALA A 18 25.54 -11.67 62.28
N LEU A 19 25.79 -10.38 62.49
CA LEU A 19 25.26 -9.31 61.65
C LEU A 19 25.85 -9.31 60.23
N VAL A 20 27.13 -9.63 60.05
CA VAL A 20 27.75 -9.78 58.72
C VAL A 20 27.34 -11.11 58.05
N ALA A 21 27.08 -12.18 58.81
CA ALA A 21 26.54 -13.43 58.29
C ALA A 21 25.07 -13.32 57.85
N VAL A 22 24.29 -12.42 58.46
CA VAL A 22 22.94 -12.06 57.98
C VAL A 22 23.01 -11.01 56.86
N GLY A 23 24.06 -10.18 56.83
CA GLY A 23 24.23 -9.06 55.90
C GLY A 23 25.10 -9.33 54.67
N GLY A 24 25.69 -10.52 54.50
CA GLY A 24 26.65 -10.78 53.44
C GLY A 24 26.61 -12.23 52.98
N GLY A 25 25.87 -12.52 51.92
CA GLY A 25 25.89 -13.86 51.33
C GLY A 25 24.75 -14.26 50.42
N ALA A 26 24.21 -13.34 49.62
CA ALA A 26 23.46 -13.68 48.43
C ALA A 26 23.32 -12.43 47.55
N ALA A 27 24.40 -12.06 46.85
CA ALA A 27 24.21 -11.49 45.52
C ALA A 27 23.74 -12.63 44.59
N TYR A 28 22.59 -13.24 44.91
CA TYR A 28 21.82 -13.91 43.89
C TYR A 28 21.13 -12.79 43.16
N ALA A 29 21.70 -12.42 42.01
CA ALA A 29 20.89 -11.87 40.93
C ALA A 29 19.78 -12.90 40.68
N TYR A 30 18.67 -12.78 41.41
CA TYR A 30 17.47 -13.55 41.16
C TYR A 30 16.86 -12.90 39.92
N TRP A 31 17.48 -13.26 38.80
CA TRP A 31 17.10 -13.01 37.41
C TRP A 31 16.69 -11.56 37.14
N SER A 32 17.61 -10.80 36.57
CA SER A 32 17.19 -9.90 35.51
C SER A 32 16.42 -10.73 34.49
N THR A 33 15.09 -10.67 34.51
CA THR A 33 14.26 -11.04 33.36
C THR A 33 14.55 -10.00 32.28
N THR A 34 15.73 -10.10 31.65
CA THR A 34 15.92 -9.57 30.30
C THR A 34 15.02 -10.40 29.41
N GLY A 35 13.77 -9.99 29.30
CA GLY A 35 12.88 -10.46 28.26
C GLY A 35 13.34 -9.84 26.95
N SER A 36 14.07 -10.58 26.14
CA SER A 36 14.17 -10.26 24.72
C SER A 36 12.87 -10.71 24.05
N GLY A 37 12.01 -9.74 23.75
CA GLY A 37 10.86 -9.99 22.88
C GLY A 37 11.32 -9.91 21.43
N ASN A 38 11.32 -11.03 20.72
CA ASN A 38 11.41 -11.02 19.26
C ASN A 38 9.98 -10.96 18.70
N GLY A 39 9.62 -9.83 18.07
CA GLY A 39 8.45 -9.74 17.22
C GLY A 39 8.85 -10.11 15.80
N SER A 40 8.33 -11.22 15.28
CA SER A 40 8.42 -11.52 13.86
C SER A 40 7.04 -11.28 13.25
N ALA A 41 6.95 -10.31 12.33
CA ALA A 41 5.80 -10.17 11.46
C ALA A 41 6.13 -10.82 10.12
N VAL A 42 5.34 -11.82 9.72
CA VAL A 42 5.39 -12.31 8.34
C VAL A 42 4.69 -11.25 7.48
N ALA A 43 5.44 -10.59 6.60
CA ALA A 43 4.83 -9.72 5.59
C ALA A 43 3.90 -10.57 4.69
N SER A 44 2.75 -10.00 4.32
CA SER A 44 1.70 -10.70 3.57
C SER A 44 2.26 -11.39 2.31
N SER A 45 1.92 -12.66 2.10
CA SER A 45 2.62 -13.57 1.21
C SER A 45 2.27 -13.47 -0.28
N THR A 46 1.34 -12.62 -0.70
CA THR A 46 0.98 -12.49 -2.12
C THR A 46 0.08 -11.28 -2.32
N THR A 47 0.57 -10.25 -3.03
CA THR A 47 -0.30 -9.20 -3.55
C THR A 47 -0.74 -9.60 -4.96
N SER A 48 -2.03 -9.79 -5.15
CA SER A 48 -2.66 -9.98 -6.46
C SER A 48 -2.74 -8.64 -7.20
N PRO A 49 -2.61 -8.61 -8.54
CA PRO A 49 -2.73 -7.36 -9.28
C PRO A 49 -4.12 -6.74 -9.11
N VAL A 50 -4.18 -5.41 -9.05
CA VAL A 50 -5.43 -4.66 -9.10
C VAL A 50 -5.92 -4.66 -10.54
N THR A 51 -7.18 -5.04 -10.76
CA THR A 51 -7.78 -5.05 -12.10
C THR A 51 -8.38 -3.69 -12.41
N ILE A 52 -7.99 -3.09 -13.53
CA ILE A 52 -8.56 -1.83 -14.02
C ILE A 52 -9.57 -2.12 -15.12
N ASN A 53 -10.80 -1.67 -14.93
CA ASN A 53 -11.86 -1.73 -15.93
C ASN A 53 -12.07 -0.35 -16.54
N VAL A 54 -12.06 -0.30 -17.87
CA VAL A 54 -12.22 0.92 -18.66
C VAL A 54 -13.48 0.78 -19.50
N THR A 55 -14.39 1.75 -19.38
CA THR A 55 -15.61 1.81 -20.19
C THR A 55 -15.66 3.14 -20.93
N VAL A 56 -15.92 3.10 -22.22
CA VAL A 56 -16.06 4.29 -23.07
C VAL A 56 -17.53 4.46 -23.45
N ASP A 57 -18.04 5.68 -23.37
CA ASP A 57 -19.40 5.98 -23.81
C ASP A 57 -19.59 5.69 -25.31
N PRO A 58 -20.75 5.15 -25.72
CA PRO A 58 -20.99 4.79 -27.12
C PRO A 58 -21.13 6.01 -28.04
N GLY A 59 -21.07 5.72 -29.34
CA GLY A 59 -21.32 6.69 -30.40
C GLY A 59 -20.20 7.72 -30.56
N VAL A 60 -18.95 7.28 -30.46
CA VAL A 60 -17.76 8.09 -30.76
C VAL A 60 -17.88 8.64 -32.18
N ALA A 61 -17.79 9.96 -32.34
CA ALA A 61 -17.90 10.66 -33.61
C ALA A 61 -16.85 11.77 -33.67
N PRO A 62 -16.42 12.19 -34.89
CA PRO A 62 -15.45 13.26 -35.05
C PRO A 62 -15.89 14.54 -34.32
N GLY A 63 -14.96 15.16 -33.60
CA GLY A 63 -15.18 16.42 -32.90
C GLY A 63 -16.09 16.34 -31.66
N THR A 64 -16.61 15.15 -31.33
CA THR A 64 -17.51 14.96 -30.17
C THR A 64 -16.82 14.12 -29.10
N PRO A 65 -16.32 14.73 -28.00
CA PRO A 65 -15.72 14.01 -26.90
C PRO A 65 -16.70 13.03 -26.24
N LYS A 66 -16.16 11.91 -25.75
CA LYS A 66 -16.88 10.88 -25.01
C LYS A 66 -16.23 10.64 -23.67
N THR A 67 -17.04 10.29 -22.69
CA THR A 67 -16.53 10.00 -21.35
C THR A 67 -15.88 8.62 -21.35
N ILE A 68 -14.72 8.54 -20.70
CA ILE A 68 -14.11 7.29 -20.31
C ILE A 68 -14.30 7.15 -18.80
N THR A 69 -14.94 6.07 -18.35
CA THR A 69 -15.10 5.74 -16.94
C THR A 69 -14.06 4.70 -16.55
N TYR A 70 -13.30 4.99 -15.50
CA TYR A 70 -12.29 4.09 -14.96
C TYR A 70 -12.72 3.56 -13.60
N THR A 71 -12.66 2.24 -13.43
CA THR A 71 -12.89 1.59 -12.13
C THR A 71 -11.80 0.57 -11.83
N ALA A 72 -11.58 0.29 -10.55
CA ALA A 72 -10.62 -0.69 -10.09
C ALA A 72 -11.24 -1.73 -9.16
N ALA A 73 -10.75 -2.97 -9.27
CA ALA A 73 -11.02 -4.05 -8.33
C ALA A 73 -9.71 -4.43 -7.63
N ASN A 74 -9.68 -4.38 -6.30
CA ASN A 74 -8.54 -4.75 -5.48
C ASN A 74 -8.87 -6.02 -4.69
N PRO A 75 -8.39 -7.19 -5.11
CA PRO A 75 -8.62 -8.45 -4.40
C PRO A 75 -7.74 -8.61 -3.15
N ASN A 76 -6.89 -7.65 -2.83
CA ASN A 76 -5.96 -7.74 -1.71
C ASN A 76 -6.61 -7.37 -0.38
N ALA A 77 -6.05 -7.89 0.71
CA ALA A 77 -6.42 -7.54 2.07
C ALA A 77 -5.92 -6.14 2.51
N ASN A 78 -5.15 -5.45 1.67
CA ASN A 78 -4.61 -4.12 1.94
C ASN A 78 -5.14 -3.10 0.92
N ASN A 79 -5.20 -1.84 1.32
CA ASN A 79 -5.50 -0.74 0.42
C ASN A 79 -4.35 -0.54 -0.58
N THR A 80 -4.69 -0.27 -1.83
CA THR A 80 -3.71 -0.04 -2.90
C THR A 80 -3.95 1.32 -3.54
N GLN A 81 -2.88 2.10 -3.69
CA GLN A 81 -2.93 3.37 -4.39
C GLN A 81 -2.73 3.12 -5.90
N VAL A 82 -3.68 3.59 -6.70
CA VAL A 82 -3.67 3.45 -8.16
C VAL A 82 -3.62 4.82 -8.81
N THR A 83 -2.63 5.02 -9.65
CA THR A 83 -2.48 6.19 -10.53
C THR A 83 -2.55 5.70 -11.96
N LEU A 84 -3.50 6.22 -12.73
CA LEU A 84 -3.63 5.87 -14.13
C LEU A 84 -2.66 6.69 -14.98
N ALA A 85 -2.07 6.05 -15.99
CA ALA A 85 -1.11 6.69 -16.89
C ALA A 85 -1.21 6.09 -18.29
N ASN A 86 -0.67 6.82 -19.27
CA ASN A 86 -0.43 6.35 -20.63
C ASN A 86 -1.66 5.66 -21.27
N PRO A 87 -2.78 6.39 -21.49
CA PRO A 87 -3.90 5.81 -22.21
C PRO A 87 -3.47 5.45 -23.64
N VAL A 88 -3.74 4.20 -24.04
CA VAL A 88 -3.49 3.68 -25.38
C VAL A 88 -4.82 3.32 -26.01
N VAL A 89 -5.06 3.88 -27.19
CA VAL A 89 -6.26 3.60 -27.99
C VAL A 89 -5.92 2.53 -29.02
N THR A 90 -6.81 1.57 -29.20
CA THR A 90 -6.77 0.60 -30.29
C THR A 90 -8.13 0.53 -30.98
N THR A 91 -8.13 0.10 -32.23
CA THR A 91 -9.30 0.06 -33.09
C THR A 91 -9.41 -1.33 -33.72
N SER A 92 -10.63 -1.81 -33.94
CA SER A 92 -10.87 -3.09 -34.63
C SER A 92 -10.69 -3.02 -36.14
N ASP A 93 -10.65 -1.81 -36.71
CA ASP A 93 -10.53 -1.56 -38.15
C ASP A 93 -9.19 -0.89 -38.45
N ALA A 94 -8.40 -1.47 -39.35
CA ALA A 94 -7.08 -0.96 -39.72
C ALA A 94 -7.13 0.41 -40.42
N GLY A 95 -8.25 0.74 -41.07
CA GLY A 95 -8.50 2.05 -41.67
C GLY A 95 -8.90 3.12 -40.64
N CYS A 96 -9.33 2.72 -39.45
CA CYS A 96 -9.58 3.64 -38.34
C CYS A 96 -8.30 3.80 -37.52
N LEU A 97 -7.49 4.80 -37.84
CA LEU A 97 -6.16 4.93 -37.25
C LEU A 97 -6.24 5.34 -35.76
N PRO A 98 -5.56 4.62 -34.85
CA PRO A 98 -5.48 5.01 -33.44
C PRO A 98 -4.94 6.42 -33.21
N GLY A 99 -4.06 6.91 -34.09
CA GLY A 99 -3.50 8.26 -34.03
C GLY A 99 -4.51 9.39 -34.26
N TRP A 100 -5.73 9.08 -34.72
CA TRP A 100 -6.82 10.06 -34.81
C TRP A 100 -7.52 10.30 -33.48
N PHE A 101 -7.21 9.51 -32.45
CA PHE A 101 -7.85 9.61 -31.15
C PHE A 101 -6.93 10.30 -30.13
N SER A 102 -7.53 11.13 -29.29
CA SER A 102 -6.91 11.67 -28.08
C SER A 102 -7.66 11.12 -26.88
N ALA A 103 -6.95 10.45 -25.98
CA ALA A 103 -7.51 9.88 -24.76
C ALA A 103 -6.84 10.51 -23.54
N THR A 104 -7.62 10.79 -22.50
CA THR A 104 -7.12 11.31 -21.22
C THR A 104 -7.48 10.37 -20.07
N VAL A 105 -6.71 10.49 -18.99
CA VAL A 105 -6.92 9.79 -17.73
C VAL A 105 -7.16 10.82 -16.62
N PRO A 106 -7.92 10.47 -15.57
CA PRO A 106 -8.05 11.31 -14.40
C PRO A 106 -6.67 11.54 -13.77
N GLY A 107 -6.46 12.75 -13.26
CA GLY A 107 -5.19 13.13 -12.63
C GLY A 107 -5.10 12.63 -11.18
N GLY A 108 -3.89 12.25 -10.79
CA GLY A 108 -3.54 11.97 -9.40
C GLY A 108 -3.85 10.54 -8.93
N PRO A 109 -3.36 10.18 -7.75
CA PRO A 109 -3.55 8.85 -7.20
C PRO A 109 -4.93 8.69 -6.54
N THR A 110 -5.54 7.51 -6.72
CA THR A 110 -6.77 7.11 -6.04
C THR A 110 -6.53 5.92 -5.13
N ASN A 111 -7.08 5.97 -3.92
CA ASN A 111 -7.00 4.85 -2.99
C ASN A 111 -8.10 3.82 -3.28
N VAL A 112 -7.71 2.60 -3.63
CA VAL A 112 -8.61 1.47 -3.84
C VAL A 112 -8.66 0.62 -2.56
N PRO A 113 -9.80 0.57 -1.85
CA PRO A 113 -9.90 -0.16 -0.60
C PRO A 113 -9.59 -1.65 -0.75
N ALA A 114 -9.15 -2.28 0.34
CA ALA A 114 -8.99 -3.72 0.42
C ALA A 114 -10.29 -4.46 0.07
N ASN A 115 -10.18 -5.56 -0.67
CA ASN A 115 -11.29 -6.41 -1.14
C ASN A 115 -12.39 -5.66 -1.92
N ALA A 116 -12.10 -4.48 -2.48
CA ALA A 116 -13.06 -3.75 -3.27
C ALA A 116 -13.26 -4.41 -4.64
N THR A 117 -14.52 -4.63 -5.03
CA THR A 117 -14.87 -5.17 -6.35
C THR A 117 -14.98 -4.09 -7.41
N THR A 118 -15.44 -2.90 -7.03
CA THR A 118 -15.57 -1.74 -7.91
C THR A 118 -15.30 -0.46 -7.14
N THR A 119 -14.20 0.22 -7.45
CA THR A 119 -13.88 1.56 -6.94
C THR A 119 -13.74 2.53 -8.11
N PRO A 120 -14.46 3.66 -8.12
CA PRO A 120 -14.26 4.68 -9.14
C PRO A 120 -12.85 5.29 -9.05
N LEU A 121 -12.13 5.30 -10.16
CA LEU A 121 -10.85 6.00 -10.28
C LEU A 121 -11.00 7.39 -10.91
N GLY A 122 -12.23 7.74 -11.30
CA GLY A 122 -12.57 8.98 -11.98
C GLY A 122 -12.88 8.77 -13.46
N THR A 123 -12.92 9.88 -14.17
CA THR A 123 -13.27 9.91 -15.59
C THR A 123 -12.18 10.59 -16.42
N GLY A 124 -12.07 10.17 -17.67
CA GLY A 124 -11.29 10.82 -18.71
C GLY A 124 -12.17 11.11 -19.92
N THR A 125 -11.53 11.53 -21.00
CA THR A 125 -12.18 11.89 -22.25
C THR A 125 -11.52 11.16 -23.41
N LEU A 126 -12.33 10.57 -24.29
CA LEU A 126 -11.92 10.09 -25.60
C LEU A 126 -12.47 11.03 -26.67
N THR A 127 -11.60 11.57 -27.50
CA THR A 127 -11.98 12.44 -28.61
C THR A 127 -11.43 11.87 -29.91
N LEU A 128 -12.29 11.65 -30.89
CA LEU A 128 -11.87 11.47 -32.28
C LEU A 128 -11.62 12.86 -32.86
N ASN A 129 -10.37 13.17 -33.15
CA ASN A 129 -9.95 14.47 -33.67
C ASN A 129 -10.54 14.64 -35.07
N ASP A 130 -11.30 15.71 -35.28
CA ASP A 130 -11.86 16.03 -36.60
C ASP A 130 -10.76 16.63 -37.49
N ASP A 131 -10.38 15.90 -38.54
CA ASP A 131 -9.41 16.35 -39.53
C ASP A 131 -10.13 16.58 -40.87
N PRO A 132 -10.30 17.85 -41.31
CA PRO A 132 -11.00 18.15 -42.55
C PRO A 132 -10.26 17.66 -43.80
N ALA A 133 -8.96 17.34 -43.70
CA ALA A 133 -8.16 16.83 -44.81
C ALA A 133 -8.26 15.29 -44.96
N VAL A 134 -8.82 14.58 -43.98
CA VAL A 134 -8.83 13.11 -43.95
C VAL A 134 -10.25 12.56 -43.79
N LYS A 135 -10.61 11.56 -44.61
CA LYS A 135 -11.89 10.86 -44.47
C LYS A 135 -11.79 9.78 -43.39
N GLN A 136 -12.35 10.05 -42.22
CA GLN A 136 -12.36 9.13 -41.07
C GLN A 136 -13.56 8.15 -41.09
N ASP A 137 -14.20 7.96 -42.24
CA ASP A 137 -15.38 7.11 -42.38
C ASP A 137 -15.13 5.64 -42.02
N ALA A 138 -13.87 5.19 -42.11
CA ALA A 138 -13.46 3.85 -41.66
C ALA A 138 -13.67 3.61 -40.16
N CYS A 139 -13.83 4.67 -39.35
CA CYS A 139 -14.17 4.54 -37.93
C CYS A 139 -15.66 4.26 -37.67
N LYS A 140 -16.53 4.35 -38.69
CA LYS A 140 -17.96 4.06 -38.54
C LYS A 140 -18.18 2.57 -38.26
N GLY A 141 -18.67 2.25 -37.07
CA GLY A 141 -18.91 0.87 -36.64
C GLY A 141 -17.67 0.13 -36.13
N ALA A 142 -16.49 0.79 -36.13
CA ALA A 142 -15.30 0.23 -35.52
C ALA A 142 -15.44 0.20 -33.99
N THR A 143 -14.94 -0.87 -33.36
CA THR A 143 -14.84 -0.94 -31.91
C THR A 143 -13.57 -0.20 -31.48
N ILE A 144 -13.75 0.82 -30.63
CA ILE A 144 -12.65 1.59 -30.07
C ILE A 144 -12.41 1.10 -28.64
N THR A 145 -11.19 0.65 -28.38
CA THR A 145 -10.79 0.15 -27.06
C THR A 145 -9.74 1.07 -26.47
N VAL A 146 -9.92 1.45 -25.21
CA VAL A 146 -8.94 2.24 -24.46
C VAL A 146 -8.36 1.36 -23.37
N THR A 147 -7.04 1.28 -23.33
CA THR A 147 -6.28 0.62 -22.28
C THR A 147 -5.42 1.66 -21.57
N VAL A 148 -5.08 1.41 -20.31
CA VAL A 148 -4.28 2.32 -19.48
C VAL A 148 -3.24 1.54 -18.72
N GLY A 149 -2.09 2.16 -18.49
CA GLY A 149 -1.14 1.71 -17.47
C GLY A 149 -1.57 2.15 -16.08
N SER A 150 -1.10 1.43 -15.06
CA SER A 150 -1.16 1.85 -13.67
C SER A 150 0.23 1.74 -13.03
N ASN A 151 0.49 2.59 -12.03
CA ASN A 151 1.74 2.61 -11.27
C ASN A 151 1.91 1.44 -10.30
#